data_AF-A0A246K0U5-F1
#
_entry.id   AF-A0A246K0U5-F1
#
_cell.length_a   1.000
_cell.length_b   1.000
_cell.length_c   1.000
_cell.angle_alpha   90.00
_cell.angle_beta   90.00
_cell.angle_gamma   90.00
#
_symmetry.space_group_name_H-M   'P 1'
#
loop_
_entity.id
_entity.type
_entity.pdbx_description
1 polymer ?
#
loop_
_entity_poly.entity_id
_entity_poly.type
_entity_poly.pdbx_seq_one_letter_code
_entity_poly.pdbx_strand_id
1 'polypeptide(L)'
;MTQPELLITQPVGLHGFAIDDSGRSQLAEMLSAGPGNEAAGAILDHVARLGGCYAIVEEPYTDQDYSSDYVNFYASAFKDYSRRTKRNHFFNADVADIFKQSISAQIEALSGCKSYLGFTVVRPIRQSPIGRTILRFPDKIAGHTVRCAARAKFRAHLLGAELHVEGAPFIQQDARVGACAQAAIWMACRPIHERHRRSGWHAVSDITRLATTPTDNELSAALPHGSKGLSPLHIVRALRGMGHQPYCANYGDEDVDGSDASAVADVVEADASATGDPAALAGC
;
A
#
# COMPACT_ATOMS: atom_id res chain seq x y z
N MET A 1 -17.83 28.52 -4.30
CA MET A 1 -17.49 28.00 -2.96
C MET A 1 -18.74 27.36 -2.38
N THR A 2 -19.07 26.17 -2.83
CA THR A 2 -20.13 25.32 -2.26
C THR A 2 -19.49 24.52 -1.13
N GLN A 3 -19.95 24.72 0.09
CA GLN A 3 -19.54 23.91 1.23
C GLN A 3 -19.94 22.45 0.97
N PRO A 4 -19.12 21.46 1.36
CA PRO A 4 -19.53 20.08 1.31
C PRO A 4 -20.75 19.90 2.23
N GLU A 5 -21.80 19.26 1.72
CA GLU A 5 -22.90 18.78 2.56
C GLU A 5 -22.30 17.88 3.65
N LEU A 6 -22.37 18.35 4.90
CA LEU A 6 -22.13 17.53 6.08
C LEU A 6 -23.21 16.46 6.15
N LEU A 7 -23.01 15.37 5.42
CA LEU A 7 -23.58 14.10 5.82
C LEU A 7 -22.88 13.72 7.12
N ILE A 8 -23.67 13.66 8.20
CA ILE A 8 -23.41 12.96 9.47
C ILE A 8 -22.93 13.84 10.63
N THR A 9 -23.84 14.06 11.60
CA THR A 9 -23.53 14.42 12.98
C THR A 9 -23.04 13.19 13.76
N GLN A 10 -21.83 12.71 13.46
CA GLN A 10 -21.11 11.74 14.28
C GLN A 10 -19.79 12.38 14.75
N PRO A 11 -19.24 12.00 15.91
CA PRO A 11 -17.99 12.56 16.44
C PRO A 11 -16.74 12.13 15.65
N VAL A 12 -16.91 11.60 14.44
CA VAL A 12 -15.85 11.03 13.61
C VAL A 12 -15.75 11.89 12.35
N GLY A 13 -14.57 12.46 12.07
CA GLY A 13 -14.35 13.30 10.88
C GLY A 13 -14.33 12.45 9.61
N LEU A 14 -15.51 11.99 9.22
CA LEU A 14 -15.77 11.26 8.00
C LEU A 14 -16.49 12.17 7.01
N HIS A 15 -15.97 12.23 5.79
CA HIS A 15 -16.54 13.03 4.71
C HIS A 15 -16.69 12.17 3.47
N GLY A 16 -17.94 11.98 3.03
CA GLY A 16 -18.25 11.22 1.81
C GLY A 16 -18.62 12.15 0.66
N PHE A 17 -18.24 11.80 -0.56
CA PHE A 17 -18.64 12.53 -1.76
C PHE A 17 -18.55 11.64 -3.02
N ALA A 18 -19.32 12.00 -4.06
CA ALA A 18 -19.31 11.32 -5.35
C ALA A 18 -18.06 11.69 -6.16
N ILE A 19 -17.51 10.76 -6.93
CA ILE A 19 -16.34 10.94 -7.80
C ILE A 19 -16.80 11.38 -9.20
N ASP A 20 -17.52 12.51 -9.26
CA ASP A 20 -17.81 13.23 -10.50
C ASP A 20 -16.63 14.16 -10.88
N ASP A 21 -16.76 15.02 -11.89
CA ASP A 21 -15.67 15.92 -12.30
C ASP A 21 -15.20 16.87 -11.18
N SER A 22 -16.13 17.29 -10.31
CA SER A 22 -15.82 18.12 -9.14
C SER A 22 -15.14 17.30 -8.05
N GLY A 23 -15.68 16.12 -7.74
CA GLY A 23 -15.12 15.19 -6.76
C GLY A 23 -13.74 14.65 -7.15
N ARG A 24 -13.48 14.46 -8.46
CA ARG A 24 -12.15 14.14 -8.97
C ARG A 24 -11.15 15.26 -8.72
N SER A 25 -11.55 16.50 -8.96
CA SER A 25 -10.72 17.68 -8.68
C SER A 25 -10.42 17.79 -7.18
N GLN A 26 -11.42 17.56 -6.34
CA GLN A 26 -11.28 17.51 -4.88
C GLN A 26 -10.34 16.40 -4.43
N LEU A 27 -10.47 15.17 -4.96
CA LEU A 27 -9.54 14.07 -4.68
C LEU A 27 -8.13 14.39 -5.14
N ALA A 28 -7.97 14.99 -6.32
CA ALA A 28 -6.65 15.39 -6.83
C ALA A 28 -5.96 16.38 -5.88
N GLU A 29 -6.71 17.37 -5.37
CA GLU A 29 -6.18 18.31 -4.37
C GLU A 29 -5.79 17.60 -3.06
N MET A 30 -6.65 16.69 -2.57
CA MET A 30 -6.40 15.92 -1.35
C MET A 30 -5.19 15.00 -1.46
N LEU A 31 -5.01 14.33 -2.60
CA LEU A 31 -3.94 13.35 -2.83
C LEU A 31 -2.60 14.02 -3.16
N SER A 32 -2.61 15.11 -3.90
CA SER A 32 -1.37 15.65 -4.49
C SER A 32 -0.59 16.56 -3.54
N ALA A 33 -1.23 17.14 -2.52
CA ALA A 33 -0.65 18.13 -1.59
C ALA A 33 0.10 19.31 -2.28
N GLY A 34 -0.13 19.51 -3.59
CA GLY A 34 0.53 20.42 -4.52
C GLY A 34 0.40 19.93 -5.98
N PRO A 35 0.64 20.76 -7.00
CA PRO A 35 0.59 20.34 -8.40
C PRO A 35 1.73 19.35 -8.76
N GLY A 36 1.45 18.37 -9.62
CA GLY A 36 2.47 17.54 -10.27
C GLY A 36 2.86 16.23 -9.57
N ASN A 37 2.03 15.68 -8.67
CA ASN A 37 2.30 14.35 -8.10
C ASN A 37 1.80 13.23 -9.03
N GLU A 38 2.72 12.58 -9.74
CA GLU A 38 2.41 11.48 -10.66
C GLU A 38 1.75 10.28 -9.97
N ALA A 39 2.13 9.96 -8.73
CA ALA A 39 1.53 8.86 -7.98
C ALA A 39 0.06 9.15 -7.65
N ALA A 40 -0.27 10.40 -7.32
CA ALA A 40 -1.66 10.81 -7.11
C ALA A 40 -2.47 10.68 -8.42
N GLY A 41 -1.94 11.14 -9.55
CA GLY A 41 -2.56 10.98 -10.86
C GLY A 41 -2.81 9.50 -11.21
N ALA A 42 -1.80 8.65 -11.05
CA ALA A 42 -1.91 7.22 -11.31
C ALA A 42 -2.97 6.53 -10.42
N ILE A 43 -3.10 6.96 -9.16
CA ILE A 43 -4.14 6.46 -8.25
C ILE A 43 -5.53 6.87 -8.75
N LEU A 44 -5.72 8.12 -9.15
CA LEU A 44 -7.01 8.60 -9.68
C LEU A 44 -7.39 7.86 -10.96
N ASP A 45 -6.45 7.70 -11.89
CA ASP A 45 -6.67 6.96 -13.13
C ASP A 45 -6.98 5.49 -12.86
N HIS A 46 -6.34 4.89 -11.85
CA HIS A 46 -6.62 3.52 -11.43
C HIS A 46 -8.01 3.39 -10.82
N VAL A 47 -8.40 4.28 -9.90
CA VAL A 47 -9.74 4.30 -9.30
C VAL A 47 -10.81 4.51 -10.37
N ALA A 48 -10.57 5.41 -11.34
CA ALA A 48 -11.48 5.63 -12.46
C ALA A 48 -11.64 4.38 -13.34
N ARG A 49 -10.54 3.68 -13.66
CA ARG A 49 -10.57 2.41 -14.41
C ARG A 49 -11.32 1.29 -13.69
N LEU A 50 -11.28 1.28 -12.36
CA LEU A 50 -12.04 0.33 -11.53
C LEU A 50 -13.54 0.70 -11.41
N GLY A 51 -13.99 1.79 -12.03
CA GLY A 51 -15.36 2.28 -11.91
C GLY A 51 -15.66 2.95 -10.57
N GLY A 52 -14.66 3.52 -9.90
CA GLY A 52 -14.85 4.25 -8.65
C GLY A 52 -15.78 5.45 -8.84
N CYS A 53 -16.86 5.49 -8.06
CA CYS A 53 -17.89 6.52 -8.15
C CYS A 53 -18.16 7.22 -6.81
N TYR A 54 -17.66 6.69 -5.69
CA TYR A 54 -17.84 7.31 -4.38
C TYR A 54 -16.58 7.17 -3.53
N ALA A 55 -16.23 8.24 -2.81
CA ALA A 55 -15.08 8.30 -1.92
C ALA A 55 -15.50 8.67 -0.50
N ILE A 56 -14.79 8.12 0.50
CA ILE A 56 -14.96 8.47 1.91
C ILE A 56 -13.61 8.80 2.51
N VAL A 57 -13.50 9.99 3.07
CA VAL A 57 -12.29 10.50 3.72
C VAL A 57 -12.44 10.33 5.21
N GLU A 58 -11.52 9.60 5.83
CA GLU A 58 -11.36 9.51 7.28
C GLU A 58 -10.22 10.44 7.72
N GLU A 59 -10.58 11.47 8.48
CA GLU A 59 -9.66 12.48 9.01
C GLU A 59 -10.10 12.96 10.40
N PRO A 60 -9.28 12.84 11.45
CA PRO A 60 -7.91 12.34 11.46
C PRO A 60 -7.81 10.80 11.50
N TYR A 61 -6.90 10.24 10.69
CA TYR A 61 -6.56 8.82 10.68
C TYR A 61 -5.15 8.56 11.27
N THR A 62 -4.98 7.42 11.94
CA THR A 62 -3.67 6.97 12.45
C THR A 62 -3.18 5.79 11.66
N ASP A 63 -2.29 6.04 10.70
CA ASP A 63 -1.66 4.99 9.93
C ASP A 63 -0.49 4.36 10.70
N GLN A 64 -0.41 3.02 10.68
CA GLN A 64 0.61 2.27 11.39
C GLN A 64 2.01 2.50 10.80
N ASP A 65 2.13 2.55 9.47
CA ASP A 65 3.41 2.76 8.80
C ASP A 65 3.92 4.18 9.03
N TYR A 66 3.09 5.19 8.77
CA TYR A 66 3.47 6.58 9.02
C TYR A 66 3.74 6.87 10.50
N SER A 67 3.05 6.21 11.44
CA SER A 67 3.35 6.39 12.87
C SER A 67 4.76 5.93 13.23
N SER A 68 5.25 4.85 12.62
CA SER A 68 6.63 4.39 12.82
C SER A 68 7.62 5.37 12.19
N ASP A 69 7.38 5.78 10.94
CA ASP A 69 8.22 6.77 10.25
C ASP A 69 8.25 8.11 11.01
N TYR A 70 7.11 8.49 11.60
CA TYR A 70 6.98 9.72 12.37
C TYR A 70 7.89 9.70 13.60
N VAL A 71 7.81 8.65 14.41
CA VAL A 71 8.63 8.53 15.64
C VAL A 71 10.11 8.44 15.32
N ASN A 72 10.48 7.71 14.27
CA ASN A 72 11.87 7.47 13.92
C ASN A 72 12.57 8.65 13.21
N PHE A 73 11.81 9.56 12.61
CA PHE A 73 12.39 10.67 11.84
C PHE A 73 11.66 12.01 12.02
N TYR A 74 10.35 12.05 11.76
CA TYR A 74 9.64 13.33 11.67
C TYR A 74 9.43 14.03 13.01
N ALA A 75 9.38 13.29 14.13
CA ALA A 75 9.21 13.84 15.46
C ALA A 75 10.41 14.69 15.93
N SER A 76 11.60 14.44 15.38
CA SER A 76 12.83 15.19 15.67
C SER A 76 13.23 16.15 14.55
N ALA A 77 12.44 16.24 13.48
CA ALA A 77 12.69 17.15 12.38
C ALA A 77 12.47 18.62 12.81
N PHE A 78 13.23 19.55 12.22
CA PHE A 78 13.09 20.98 12.52
C PHE A 78 11.71 21.55 12.13
N LYS A 79 11.12 21.01 11.06
CA LYS A 79 9.77 21.37 10.64
C LYS A 79 8.76 20.56 11.45
N ASP A 80 7.70 21.21 11.91
CA ASP A 80 6.59 20.54 12.55
C ASP A 80 5.74 19.78 11.52
N TYR A 81 5.59 18.47 11.72
CA TYR A 81 4.78 17.58 10.91
C TYR A 81 3.63 17.05 11.77
N SER A 82 2.42 16.97 11.21
CA SER A 82 1.33 16.30 11.92
C SER A 82 1.61 14.81 12.06
N ARG A 83 1.28 14.25 13.23
CA ARG A 83 1.28 12.80 13.46
C ARG A 83 0.07 12.11 12.80
N ARG A 84 -1.00 12.85 12.51
CA ARG A 84 -2.23 12.32 11.92
C ARG A 84 -2.18 12.39 10.40
N THR A 85 -2.83 11.42 9.78
CA THR A 85 -2.96 11.23 8.33
C THR A 85 -4.41 11.34 7.92
N LYS A 86 -4.69 11.26 6.62
CA LYS A 86 -6.03 11.05 6.08
C LYS A 86 -6.07 9.69 5.41
N ARG A 87 -7.23 9.02 5.41
CA ARG A 87 -7.41 7.80 4.60
C ARG A 87 -8.63 7.95 3.71
N ASN A 88 -8.40 7.84 2.41
CA ASN A 88 -9.45 7.87 1.40
C ASN A 88 -9.83 6.44 1.05
N HIS A 89 -11.09 6.08 1.27
CA HIS A 89 -11.70 4.83 0.85
C HIS A 89 -12.45 5.04 -0.46
N PHE A 90 -12.37 4.06 -1.36
CA PHE A 90 -12.98 4.13 -2.69
C PHE A 90 -14.01 3.02 -2.88
N PHE A 91 -15.12 3.35 -3.54
CA PHE A 91 -16.22 2.44 -3.82
C PHE A 91 -16.68 2.57 -5.29
N ASN A 92 -17.08 1.46 -5.91
CA ASN A 92 -17.68 1.44 -7.25
C ASN A 92 -19.22 1.53 -7.24
N ALA A 93 -19.81 1.82 -6.08
CA ALA A 93 -21.22 2.10 -5.91
C ALA A 93 -21.36 3.31 -4.97
N ASP A 94 -22.46 4.05 -5.11
CA ASP A 94 -22.83 5.07 -4.14
C ASP A 94 -23.18 4.38 -2.80
N VAL A 95 -22.52 4.82 -1.74
CA VAL A 95 -22.68 4.30 -0.38
C VAL A 95 -23.22 5.36 0.58
N ALA A 96 -23.64 6.53 0.11
CA ALA A 96 -24.12 7.63 0.94
C ALA A 96 -25.28 7.22 1.86
N ASP A 97 -26.20 6.39 1.36
CA ASP A 97 -27.37 5.94 2.12
C ASP A 97 -27.03 5.03 3.29
N ILE A 98 -25.90 4.31 3.24
CA ILE A 98 -25.43 3.49 4.36
C ILE A 98 -25.24 4.37 5.59
N PHE A 99 -24.63 5.55 5.42
CA PHE A 99 -24.29 6.44 6.52
C PHE A 99 -25.47 7.19 7.14
N LYS A 100 -26.66 7.12 6.52
CA LYS A 100 -27.91 7.64 7.09
C LYS A 100 -28.54 6.68 8.10
N GLN A 101 -28.09 5.42 8.13
CA GLN A 101 -28.64 4.37 8.98
C GLN A 101 -28.04 4.40 10.39
N SER A 102 -28.52 3.53 11.28
CA SER A 102 -27.90 3.34 12.60
C SER A 102 -26.48 2.78 12.48
N ILE A 103 -25.62 3.00 13.49
CA ILE A 103 -24.22 2.52 13.49
C ILE A 103 -24.15 1.00 13.29
N SER A 104 -25.05 0.24 13.91
CA SER A 104 -25.08 -1.24 13.75
C SER A 104 -25.37 -1.63 12.30
N ALA A 105 -26.33 -0.97 11.65
CA ALA A 105 -26.68 -1.22 10.25
C ALA A 105 -25.56 -0.78 9.30
N GLN A 106 -24.86 0.33 9.61
CA GLN A 106 -23.67 0.76 8.88
C GLN A 106 -22.57 -0.30 8.92
N ILE A 107 -22.27 -0.85 10.10
CA ILE A 107 -21.25 -1.88 10.26
C ILE A 107 -21.60 -3.11 9.45
N GLU A 108 -22.85 -3.57 9.51
CA GLU A 108 -23.32 -4.73 8.76
C GLU A 108 -23.25 -4.49 7.24
N ALA A 109 -23.74 -3.35 6.76
CA ALA A 109 -23.73 -3.02 5.33
C ALA A 109 -22.31 -2.83 4.75
N LEU A 110 -21.40 -2.28 5.53
CA LEU A 110 -20.00 -2.13 5.14
C LEU A 110 -19.24 -3.47 5.23
N SER A 111 -19.56 -4.31 6.21
CA SER A 111 -18.92 -5.61 6.39
C SER A 111 -19.32 -6.55 5.25
N GLY A 112 -18.40 -6.80 4.32
CA GLY A 112 -18.67 -7.59 3.12
C GLY A 112 -19.14 -6.77 1.91
N CYS A 113 -19.00 -5.44 1.97
CA CYS A 113 -19.29 -4.54 0.86
C CYS A 113 -18.46 -4.87 -0.38
N LYS A 114 -19.09 -5.51 -1.37
CA LYS A 114 -18.44 -5.91 -2.63
C LYS A 114 -18.03 -4.72 -3.51
N SER A 115 -18.59 -3.53 -3.26
CA SER A 115 -18.24 -2.32 -4.00
C SER A 115 -16.92 -1.70 -3.54
N TYR A 116 -16.34 -2.15 -2.42
CA TYR A 116 -15.10 -1.60 -1.90
C TYR A 116 -13.91 -1.84 -2.84
N LEU A 117 -13.30 -0.76 -3.31
CA LEU A 117 -12.17 -0.78 -4.24
C LEU A 117 -10.82 -0.68 -3.53
N GLY A 118 -10.80 -0.33 -2.25
CA GLY A 118 -9.57 -0.16 -1.48
C GLY A 118 -9.41 1.24 -0.92
N PHE A 119 -8.17 1.59 -0.57
CA PHE A 119 -7.87 2.85 0.10
C PHE A 119 -6.48 3.40 -0.24
N THR A 120 -6.34 4.70 -0.04
CA THR A 120 -5.06 5.43 -0.07
C THR A 120 -4.91 6.27 1.19
N VAL A 121 -3.80 6.09 1.90
CA VAL A 121 -3.42 6.98 3.00
C VAL A 121 -2.69 8.20 2.45
N VAL A 122 -3.05 9.39 2.95
CA VAL A 122 -2.37 10.65 2.68
C VAL A 122 -1.61 11.09 3.92
N ARG A 123 -0.29 11.12 3.82
CA ARG A 123 0.65 11.61 4.81
C ARG A 123 0.75 13.14 4.73
N PRO A 124 0.98 13.84 5.84
CA PRO A 124 1.20 15.28 5.85
C PRO A 124 2.62 15.67 5.38
N ILE A 125 3.13 15.01 4.33
CA ILE A 125 4.45 15.24 3.72
C ILE A 125 4.22 15.79 2.31
N ARG A 126 4.47 17.09 2.10
CA ARG A 126 4.17 17.75 0.82
C ARG A 126 4.88 17.14 -0.39
N GLN A 127 6.13 16.67 -0.23
CA GLN A 127 6.91 16.09 -1.34
C GLN A 127 6.51 14.64 -1.65
N SER A 128 5.93 13.93 -0.68
CA SER A 128 5.56 12.52 -0.83
C SER A 128 4.29 12.20 -0.02
N PRO A 129 3.14 12.78 -0.41
CA PRO A 129 1.90 12.67 0.35
C PRO A 129 1.33 11.26 0.32
N ILE A 130 1.60 10.45 -0.72
CA ILE A 130 0.96 9.14 -0.84
C ILE A 130 1.64 8.12 0.07
N GLY A 131 0.94 7.73 1.13
CA GLY A 131 1.33 6.64 2.01
C GLY A 131 0.84 5.29 1.50
N ARG A 132 0.61 4.36 2.44
CA ARG A 132 0.09 3.03 2.16
C ARG A 132 -1.19 3.09 1.33
N THR A 133 -1.12 2.52 0.15
CA THR A 133 -2.19 2.44 -0.82
C THR A 133 -2.40 0.99 -1.21
N ILE A 134 -3.62 0.49 -1.02
CA ILE A 134 -4.04 -0.82 -1.50
C ILE A 134 -5.32 -0.61 -2.31
N LEU A 135 -5.22 -0.84 -3.61
CA LEU A 135 -6.37 -0.77 -4.52
C LEU A 135 -6.62 -2.14 -5.13
N ARG A 136 -7.88 -2.39 -5.47
CA ARG A 136 -8.31 -3.60 -6.16
C ARG A 136 -7.49 -3.75 -7.43
N PHE A 137 -7.08 -4.98 -7.70
CA PHE A 137 -6.40 -5.30 -8.95
C PHE A 137 -7.35 -5.04 -10.15
N PRO A 138 -6.86 -4.48 -11.26
CA PRO A 138 -7.70 -4.29 -12.44
C PRO A 138 -8.16 -5.65 -12.98
N ASP A 139 -9.26 -5.66 -13.72
CA ASP A 139 -9.74 -6.88 -14.36
C ASP A 139 -8.66 -7.48 -15.28
N LYS A 140 -8.66 -8.81 -15.38
CA LYS A 140 -7.68 -9.54 -16.19
C LYS A 140 -7.78 -9.05 -17.63
N ILE A 141 -6.64 -8.67 -18.21
CA ILE A 141 -6.56 -8.41 -19.65
C ILE A 141 -6.78 -9.75 -20.37
N ALA A 142 -7.74 -9.78 -21.30
CA ALA A 142 -8.04 -10.98 -22.06
C ALA A 142 -6.78 -11.53 -22.76
N GLY A 143 -6.63 -12.85 -22.76
CA GLY A 143 -5.48 -13.53 -23.37
C GLY A 143 -4.17 -13.47 -22.57
N HIS A 144 -4.15 -12.86 -21.38
CA HIS A 144 -2.95 -12.77 -20.55
C HIS A 144 -3.11 -13.55 -19.23
N THR A 145 -2.06 -14.28 -18.85
CA THR A 145 -1.97 -14.89 -17.51
C THR A 145 -1.31 -13.91 -16.55
N VAL A 146 -2.07 -13.44 -15.55
CA VAL A 146 -1.55 -12.58 -14.49
C VAL A 146 -0.98 -13.45 -13.37
N ARG A 147 0.35 -13.45 -13.20
CA ARG A 147 1.04 -14.02 -12.04
C ARG A 147 1.59 -12.91 -11.16
N CYS A 148 0.75 -12.31 -10.32
CA CYS A 148 1.20 -11.26 -9.40
C CYS A 148 1.69 -11.87 -8.08
N ALA A 149 3.00 -12.06 -7.96
CA ALA A 149 3.63 -12.51 -6.71
C ALA A 149 3.44 -11.50 -5.55
N ALA A 150 3.19 -10.23 -5.86
CA ALA A 150 3.03 -9.14 -4.89
C ALA A 150 1.56 -8.85 -4.50
N ARG A 151 0.66 -9.83 -4.62
CA ARG A 151 -0.77 -9.67 -4.27
C ARG A 151 -1.11 -10.34 -2.95
N ALA A 152 -1.94 -9.69 -2.16
CA ALA A 152 -2.54 -10.28 -0.96
C ALA A 152 -3.92 -9.67 -0.66
N LYS A 153 -4.68 -10.34 0.22
CA LYS A 153 -5.96 -9.86 0.73
C LYS A 153 -5.70 -8.97 1.95
N PHE A 154 -5.89 -7.67 1.81
CA PHE A 154 -5.70 -6.70 2.87
C PHE A 154 -7.01 -6.33 3.56
N ARG A 155 -6.90 -6.02 4.84
CA ARG A 155 -8.00 -5.54 5.68
C ARG A 155 -7.91 -4.04 5.93
N ALA A 156 -9.04 -3.36 5.86
CA ALA A 156 -9.24 -1.99 6.32
C ALA A 156 -10.46 -1.92 7.25
N HIS A 157 -10.48 -0.96 8.17
CA HIS A 157 -11.58 -0.80 9.13
C HIS A 157 -12.24 0.55 8.96
N LEU A 158 -13.51 0.62 8.55
CA LEU A 158 -14.26 1.88 8.44
C LEU A 158 -15.42 1.85 9.44
N LEU A 159 -15.45 2.78 10.40
CA LEU A 159 -16.45 2.79 11.49
C LEU A 159 -16.55 1.47 12.28
N GLY A 160 -15.43 0.73 12.37
CA GLY A 160 -15.38 -0.60 12.98
C GLY A 160 -15.79 -1.75 12.05
N ALA A 161 -16.39 -1.46 10.89
CA ALA A 161 -16.68 -2.47 9.87
C ALA A 161 -15.41 -2.98 9.20
N GLU A 162 -15.35 -4.28 8.93
CA GLU A 162 -14.20 -4.92 8.32
C GLU A 162 -14.34 -4.99 6.79
N LEU A 163 -13.56 -4.16 6.10
CA LEU A 163 -13.49 -4.09 4.64
C LEU A 163 -12.28 -4.88 4.13
N HIS A 164 -12.46 -5.59 3.03
CA HIS A 164 -11.42 -6.40 2.42
C HIS A 164 -11.16 -5.97 0.98
N VAL A 165 -9.88 -5.88 0.61
CA VAL A 165 -9.44 -5.60 -0.75
C VAL A 165 -8.28 -6.50 -1.11
N GLU A 166 -8.34 -7.13 -2.28
CA GLU A 166 -7.21 -7.87 -2.84
C GLU A 166 -6.47 -6.99 -3.83
N GLY A 167 -5.19 -6.73 -3.56
CA GLY A 167 -4.42 -5.75 -4.31
C GLY A 167 -2.92 -5.93 -4.14
N ALA A 168 -2.17 -5.16 -4.92
CA ALA A 168 -0.73 -4.97 -4.72
C ALA A 168 -0.52 -3.70 -3.87
N PRO A 169 0.30 -3.77 -2.81
CA PRO A 169 0.57 -2.61 -1.98
C PRO A 169 1.47 -1.62 -2.70
N PHE A 170 1.16 -0.34 -2.53
CA PHE A 170 1.93 0.77 -3.05
C PHE A 170 2.23 1.78 -1.93
N ILE A 171 3.41 2.38 -1.99
CA ILE A 171 3.80 3.53 -1.17
C ILE A 171 4.67 4.45 -2.01
N GLN A 172 4.46 5.76 -1.94
CA GLN A 172 5.33 6.70 -2.64
C GLN A 172 6.65 6.84 -1.89
N GLN A 173 7.75 6.75 -2.65
CA GLN A 173 9.09 6.97 -2.11
C GLN A 173 9.20 8.37 -1.51
N ASP A 174 9.94 8.47 -0.41
CA ASP A 174 10.19 9.72 0.29
C ASP A 174 11.70 9.89 0.42
N ALA A 175 12.24 10.91 -0.23
CA ALA A 175 13.67 11.19 -0.26
C ALA A 175 14.31 11.36 1.14
N ARG A 176 13.51 11.52 2.21
CA ARG A 176 13.99 11.68 3.59
C ARG A 176 14.07 10.38 4.39
N VAL A 177 13.02 9.56 4.40
CA VAL A 177 12.94 8.35 5.25
C VAL A 177 13.23 7.06 4.46
N GLY A 178 12.88 7.02 3.17
CA GLY A 178 13.03 5.83 2.35
C GLY A 178 13.09 6.14 0.86
N ALA A 179 14.25 5.86 0.28
CA ALA A 179 14.47 5.93 -1.16
C ALA A 179 13.78 4.76 -1.89
N CYS A 180 14.10 4.60 -3.17
CA CYS A 180 13.49 3.60 -4.05
C CYS A 180 13.59 2.16 -3.49
N ALA A 181 14.75 1.77 -2.96
CA ALA A 181 14.99 0.41 -2.48
C ALA A 181 14.11 0.06 -1.27
N GLN A 182 13.95 0.97 -0.31
CA GLN A 182 13.13 0.73 0.87
C GLN A 182 11.64 0.64 0.52
N ALA A 183 11.15 1.51 -0.37
CA ALA A 183 9.79 1.43 -0.88
C ALA A 183 9.55 0.10 -1.61
N ALA A 184 10.50 -0.35 -2.44
CA ALA A 184 10.43 -1.63 -3.15
C ALA A 184 10.42 -2.83 -2.19
N ILE A 185 11.30 -2.85 -1.19
CA ILE A 185 11.32 -3.89 -0.14
C ILE A 185 9.98 -3.91 0.60
N TRP A 186 9.45 -2.74 0.97
CA TRP A 186 8.17 -2.63 1.64
C TRP A 186 7.03 -3.22 0.78
N MET A 187 6.95 -2.86 -0.50
CA MET A 187 5.93 -3.35 -1.43
C MET A 187 6.06 -4.86 -1.70
N ALA A 188 7.28 -5.41 -1.75
CA ALA A 188 7.51 -6.83 -1.98
C ALA A 188 7.23 -7.70 -0.73
N CYS A 189 7.60 -7.21 0.45
CA CYS A 189 7.45 -7.95 1.71
C CYS A 189 6.05 -7.83 2.31
N ARG A 190 5.32 -6.74 2.07
CA ARG A 190 3.99 -6.52 2.66
C ARG A 190 2.97 -7.62 2.28
N PRO A 191 2.88 -8.10 1.03
CA PRO A 191 2.01 -9.23 0.66
C PRO A 191 2.44 -10.55 1.29
N ILE A 192 3.75 -10.75 1.51
CA ILE A 192 4.29 -11.94 2.18
C ILE A 192 3.86 -11.94 3.65
N HIS A 193 3.99 -10.79 4.32
CA HIS A 193 3.49 -10.60 5.68
C HIS A 193 1.99 -10.88 5.77
N GLU A 194 1.19 -10.33 4.85
CA GLU A 194 -0.27 -10.51 4.90
C GLU A 194 -0.70 -11.97 4.67
N ARG A 195 -0.05 -12.68 3.73
CA ARG A 195 -0.37 -14.09 3.42
C ARG A 195 0.07 -15.08 4.48
N HIS A 196 1.26 -14.89 5.04
CA HIS A 196 1.89 -15.91 5.88
C HIS A 196 2.03 -15.50 7.34
N ARG A 197 1.99 -14.20 7.65
CA ARG A 197 2.18 -13.63 9.00
C ARG A 197 3.42 -14.17 9.74
N ARG A 198 4.44 -14.59 8.98
CA ARG A 198 5.71 -15.13 9.51
C ARG A 198 6.73 -14.05 9.85
N SER A 199 6.72 -12.94 9.11
CA SER A 199 7.56 -11.77 9.39
C SER A 199 6.78 -10.74 10.22
N GLY A 200 7.50 -9.91 10.97
CA GLY A 200 6.91 -8.79 11.70
C GLY A 200 6.33 -7.72 10.77
N TRP A 201 5.55 -6.80 11.33
CA TRP A 201 5.18 -5.58 10.61
C TRP A 201 6.38 -4.64 10.56
N HIS A 202 6.90 -4.39 9.36
CA HIS A 202 8.01 -3.45 9.16
C HIS A 202 7.53 -2.23 8.39
N ALA A 203 7.76 -1.04 8.95
CA ALA A 203 7.59 0.22 8.24
C ALA A 203 8.85 0.56 7.41
N VAL A 204 8.79 1.63 6.62
CA VAL A 204 9.94 2.07 5.82
C VAL A 204 11.11 2.46 6.70
N SER A 205 10.87 3.13 7.83
CA SER A 205 11.92 3.43 8.82
C SER A 205 12.59 2.19 9.40
N ASP A 206 11.84 1.11 9.64
CA ASP A 206 12.39 -0.16 10.12
C ASP A 206 13.30 -0.80 9.07
N ILE A 207 12.85 -0.79 7.80
CA ILE A 207 13.63 -1.29 6.66
C ILE A 207 14.93 -0.48 6.52
N THR A 208 14.87 0.85 6.59
CA THR A 208 16.07 1.70 6.57
C THR A 208 17.01 1.32 7.71
N ARG A 209 16.51 1.19 8.94
CA ARG A 209 17.34 0.81 10.10
C ARG A 209 18.00 -0.56 9.94
N LEU A 210 17.27 -1.56 9.44
CA LEU A 210 17.81 -2.90 9.19
C LEU A 210 18.84 -2.90 8.06
N ALA A 211 18.61 -2.11 7.00
CA ALA A 211 19.55 -1.97 5.89
C ALA A 211 20.86 -1.31 6.33
N THR A 212 20.80 -0.38 7.28
CA THR A 212 21.96 0.39 7.73
C THR A 212 22.66 -0.16 8.97
N THR A 213 22.22 -1.30 9.51
CA THR A 213 22.77 -1.88 10.75
C THR A 213 23.32 -3.30 10.52
N PRO A 214 24.63 -3.55 10.72
CA PRO A 214 25.65 -2.61 11.16
C PRO A 214 26.02 -1.59 10.08
N THR A 215 26.50 -0.42 10.51
CA THR A 215 27.04 0.59 9.60
C THR A 215 28.34 0.09 8.98
N ASP A 216 28.50 0.30 7.67
CA ASP A 216 29.72 0.00 6.92
C ASP A 216 30.32 1.26 6.29
N ASN A 217 31.50 1.10 5.69
CA ASN A 217 32.25 2.20 5.09
C ASN A 217 31.46 2.92 3.98
N GLU A 218 30.62 2.19 3.23
CA GLU A 218 29.80 2.78 2.17
C GLU A 218 28.73 3.72 2.76
N LEU A 219 28.05 3.27 3.80
CA LEU A 219 27.06 4.07 4.51
C LEU A 219 27.68 5.26 5.24
N SER A 220 28.86 5.08 5.84
CA SER A 220 29.60 6.15 6.52
C SER A 220 30.09 7.24 5.57
N ALA A 221 30.14 6.99 4.26
CA ALA A 221 30.47 7.98 3.23
C ALA A 221 29.27 8.85 2.79
N ALA A 222 28.11 8.71 3.44
CA ALA A 222 26.90 9.47 3.13
C ALA A 222 26.21 10.00 4.41
N LEU A 223 25.80 11.27 4.41
CA LEU A 223 25.09 11.90 5.52
C LEU A 223 23.72 12.44 5.07
N PRO A 224 22.61 12.06 5.74
CA PRO A 224 22.50 10.97 6.71
C PRO A 224 22.76 9.59 6.06
N HIS A 225 23.10 8.58 6.88
CA HIS A 225 23.36 7.21 6.42
C HIS A 225 22.21 6.70 5.53
N GLY A 226 22.53 6.16 4.34
CA GLY A 226 21.55 5.66 3.38
C GLY A 226 20.96 6.71 2.42
N SER A 227 21.40 7.97 2.47
CA SER A 227 20.95 9.04 1.56
C SER A 227 21.36 8.84 0.09
N LYS A 228 22.42 8.05 -0.17
CA LYS A 228 22.85 7.66 -1.53
C LYS A 228 22.17 6.38 -2.05
N GLY A 229 21.10 5.92 -1.38
CA GLY A 229 20.41 4.68 -1.71
C GLY A 229 21.03 3.45 -1.05
N LEU A 230 20.45 2.28 -1.32
CA LEU A 230 20.88 1.00 -0.77
C LEU A 230 21.60 0.17 -1.83
N SER A 231 22.77 -0.37 -1.49
CA SER A 231 23.46 -1.35 -2.33
C SER A 231 22.75 -2.72 -2.24
N PRO A 232 23.02 -3.66 -3.16
CA PRO A 232 22.48 -5.02 -3.08
C PRO A 232 22.75 -5.69 -1.71
N LEU A 233 23.92 -5.42 -1.11
CA LEU A 233 24.27 -5.90 0.22
C LEU A 233 23.30 -5.36 1.29
N HIS A 234 22.97 -4.06 1.25
CA HIS A 234 22.02 -3.44 2.18
C HIS A 234 20.60 -4.01 2.00
N ILE A 235 20.18 -4.31 0.77
CA ILE A 235 18.90 -4.96 0.48
C ILE A 235 18.85 -6.36 1.09
N VAL A 236 19.89 -7.17 0.86
CA VAL A 236 20.03 -8.52 1.46
C VAL A 236 20.01 -8.44 2.98
N ARG A 237 20.72 -7.47 3.56
CA ARG A 237 20.78 -7.23 5.00
C ARG A 237 19.41 -6.90 5.57
N ALA A 238 18.66 -6.00 4.93
CA ALA A 238 17.31 -5.64 5.33
C ALA A 238 16.37 -6.86 5.29
N LEU A 239 16.36 -7.60 4.18
CA LEU A 239 15.52 -8.78 4.00
C LEU A 239 15.84 -9.88 5.04
N ARG A 240 17.13 -10.14 5.31
CA ARG A 240 17.53 -11.06 6.39
C ARG A 240 17.10 -10.56 7.77
N GLY A 241 17.25 -9.26 8.04
CA GLY A 241 16.80 -8.64 9.28
C GLY A 241 15.28 -8.72 9.50
N MET A 242 14.50 -8.79 8.42
CA MET A 242 13.05 -9.03 8.45
C MET A 242 12.67 -10.52 8.60
N GLY A 243 13.65 -11.43 8.66
CA GLY A 243 13.45 -12.87 8.77
C GLY A 243 13.29 -13.61 7.44
N HIS A 244 13.60 -12.96 6.31
CA HIS A 244 13.57 -13.59 4.99
C HIS A 244 14.93 -14.23 4.61
N GLN A 245 14.90 -15.16 3.67
CA GLN A 245 16.09 -15.77 3.08
C GLN A 245 16.22 -15.32 1.62
N PRO A 246 16.84 -14.15 1.35
CA PRO A 246 16.95 -13.64 -0.01
C PRO A 246 17.96 -14.46 -0.82
N TYR A 247 17.58 -14.79 -2.06
CA TYR A 247 18.49 -15.25 -3.10
C TYR A 247 18.87 -14.06 -3.98
N CYS A 248 20.17 -13.83 -4.17
CA CYS A 248 20.68 -12.76 -5.01
C CYS A 248 21.34 -13.38 -6.23
N ALA A 249 20.84 -13.05 -7.41
CA ALA A 249 21.44 -13.43 -8.69
C ALA A 249 21.79 -12.16 -9.45
N ASN A 250 23.00 -12.11 -9.99
CA ASN A 250 23.41 -11.08 -10.94
C ASN A 250 23.20 -11.68 -12.33
N TYR A 251 22.28 -11.11 -13.10
CA TYR A 251 22.17 -11.44 -14.52
C TYR A 251 23.20 -10.60 -15.27
N GLY A 252 24.18 -11.25 -15.90
CA GLY A 252 25.11 -10.59 -16.82
C GLY A 252 24.47 -10.43 -18.20
N ASP A 253 25.05 -9.57 -19.04
CA ASP A 253 24.62 -9.44 -20.44
C ASP A 253 24.79 -10.76 -21.25
N GLU A 254 25.59 -11.71 -20.75
CA GLU A 254 25.79 -13.04 -21.34
C GLU A 254 24.63 -14.03 -21.05
N ASP A 255 23.75 -13.75 -20.08
CA ASP A 255 22.62 -14.63 -19.70
C ASP A 255 21.36 -14.42 -20.57
N VAL A 256 21.45 -13.58 -21.62
CA VAL A 256 20.36 -13.30 -22.57
C VAL A 256 20.37 -14.24 -23.78
N ASP A 257 21.35 -15.14 -23.89
CA ASP A 257 21.29 -16.25 -24.83
C ASP A 257 20.33 -17.30 -24.28
N GLY A 258 19.14 -17.38 -24.89
CA GLY A 258 17.96 -18.13 -24.42
C GLY A 258 18.09 -19.66 -24.32
N SER A 259 19.05 -20.17 -23.56
CA SER A 259 19.16 -21.60 -23.22
C SER A 259 18.67 -21.96 -21.81
N ASP A 260 18.47 -20.99 -20.91
CA ASP A 260 18.04 -21.25 -19.51
C ASP A 260 16.53 -21.06 -19.28
N ALA A 261 15.71 -21.44 -20.27
CA ALA A 261 14.26 -21.52 -20.10
C ALA A 261 13.82 -22.67 -19.15
N SER A 262 14.71 -23.58 -18.77
CA SER A 262 14.39 -24.72 -17.89
C SER A 262 14.31 -24.35 -16.41
N ALA A 263 15.13 -23.42 -15.93
CA ALA A 263 15.14 -23.04 -14.50
C ALA A 263 13.87 -22.28 -14.07
N VAL A 264 13.25 -21.56 -15.01
CA VAL A 264 11.98 -20.86 -14.77
C VAL A 264 10.79 -21.83 -14.80
N ALA A 265 10.90 -22.96 -15.50
CA ALA A 265 9.86 -23.99 -15.56
C ALA A 265 9.77 -24.83 -14.27
N ASP A 266 10.91 -25.13 -13.64
CA ASP A 266 10.94 -25.98 -12.44
C ASP A 266 10.27 -25.33 -11.21
N VAL A 267 10.30 -23.99 -11.11
CA VAL A 267 9.56 -23.25 -10.07
C VAL A 267 8.05 -23.21 -10.38
N VAL A 268 7.67 -23.29 -11.66
CA VAL A 268 6.28 -23.21 -12.11
C VAL A 268 5.52 -24.53 -11.91
N GLU A 269 6.18 -25.69 -12.03
CA GLU A 269 5.56 -26.99 -11.75
C GLU A 269 5.37 -27.27 -10.25
N ALA A 270 6.25 -26.72 -9.39
CA ALA A 270 6.13 -26.86 -7.94
C ALA A 270 4.90 -26.14 -7.36
N ASP A 271 4.46 -25.03 -7.97
CA ASP A 271 3.29 -24.26 -7.51
C ASP A 271 1.96 -24.83 -8.08
N ALA A 272 2.01 -25.49 -9.23
CA ALA A 272 0.85 -26.15 -9.84
C ALA A 272 0.47 -27.48 -9.14
N SER A 273 1.44 -28.17 -8.53
CA SER A 273 1.18 -29.39 -7.75
C SER A 273 0.66 -29.10 -6.32
N ALA A 274 0.69 -27.85 -5.87
CA ALA A 274 0.23 -27.42 -4.55
C ALA A 274 -1.25 -26.95 -4.51
N THR A 275 -1.94 -26.88 -5.65
CA THR A 275 -3.40 -26.72 -5.66
C THR A 275 -4.08 -28.06 -5.40
N GLY A 276 -4.19 -28.41 -4.12
CA GLY A 276 -5.00 -29.53 -3.65
C GLY A 276 -6.48 -29.35 -4.02
N ASP A 277 -7.06 -30.45 -4.49
CA ASP A 277 -8.47 -30.64 -4.82
C ASP A 277 -9.41 -30.13 -3.69
N PRO A 278 -10.37 -29.22 -3.97
CA PRO A 278 -11.25 -28.67 -2.94
C PRO A 278 -12.33 -29.65 -2.42
N ALA A 279 -12.27 -30.95 -2.76
CA ALA A 279 -13.27 -31.94 -2.37
C ALA A 279 -12.94 -32.79 -1.12
N ALA A 280 -11.78 -32.61 -0.46
CA ALA A 280 -11.31 -33.56 0.57
C ALA A 280 -11.36 -33.09 2.05
N LEU A 281 -12.12 -32.04 2.40
CA LEU A 281 -12.22 -31.53 3.79
C LEU A 281 -13.62 -31.59 4.41
N ALA A 282 -14.48 -32.48 3.92
CA ALA A 282 -15.72 -32.85 4.59
C ALA A 282 -15.62 -34.30 5.09
N GLY A 283 -15.07 -34.49 6.28
CA GLY A 283 -15.07 -35.79 6.95
C GLY A 283 -13.82 -36.07 7.78
N CYS A 284 -13.65 -35.36 8.89
CA CYS A 284 -13.12 -35.86 10.17
C CYS A 284 -13.15 -34.72 11.20
#